data_AF-A0A7X7H6Q6-F1
#
_entry.id   AF-A0A7X7H6Q6-F1
#
_cell.length_a   1.000
_cell.length_b   1.000
_cell.length_c   1.000
_cell.angle_alpha   90.00
_cell.angle_beta   90.00
_cell.angle_gamma   90.00
#
_symmetry.space_group_name_H-M   'P 1'
#
loop_
_entity.id
_entity.type
_entity.pdbx_description
1 polymer ?
#
loop_
_entity_poly.entity_id
_entity_poly.type
_entity_poly.pdbx_seq_one_letter_code
_entity_poly.pdbx_strand_id
1 'polypeptide(L)'
;MRRFLKFLLIKVPLALFILSVLWVLILKIVPVWVTPLMVLRYFQNGGPIEKQWTRLENISDEMVFCVVAAEDNRFFEHNGFDRVEIQKAIEDHRDKGKKLRGASTISQQTAKNVF
;
A
#
# COMPACT_ATOMS: atom_id res chain seq x y z
N MET A 1 -26.69 15.21 -26.79
CA MET A 1 -26.18 15.74 -25.50
C MET A 1 -26.41 14.80 -24.31
N ARG A 2 -27.65 14.42 -23.93
CA ARG A 2 -27.92 13.55 -22.75
C ARG A 2 -27.24 12.16 -22.78
N ARG A 3 -27.13 11.50 -23.94
CA ARG A 3 -26.45 10.20 -24.09
C ARG A 3 -24.92 10.31 -23.91
N PHE A 4 -24.33 11.38 -24.45
CA PHE A 4 -22.90 11.68 -24.29
C PHE A 4 -22.56 12.02 -22.84
N LEU A 5 -23.40 12.81 -22.16
CA LEU A 5 -23.21 13.17 -20.76
C LEU A 5 -23.32 11.94 -19.83
N LYS A 6 -24.28 11.03 -20.09
CA LYS A 6 -24.36 9.74 -19.37
C LYS A 6 -23.16 8.84 -19.62
N PHE A 7 -22.63 8.82 -20.85
CA PHE A 7 -21.41 8.08 -21.17
C PHE A 7 -20.23 8.62 -20.36
N LEU A 8 -20.01 9.93 -20.38
CA LEU A 8 -18.89 10.57 -19.70
C LEU A 8 -18.98 10.46 -18.18
N LEU A 9 -20.16 10.68 -17.59
CA LEU A 9 -20.31 10.72 -16.12
C LEU A 9 -20.46 9.35 -15.47
N ILE A 10 -20.82 8.30 -16.24
CA ILE A 10 -21.11 6.97 -15.68
C ILE A 10 -20.17 5.94 -16.28
N LYS A 11 -20.12 5.82 -17.62
CA LYS A 11 -19.34 4.75 -18.26
C LYS A 11 -17.84 4.94 -18.10
N VAL A 12 -17.35 6.19 -18.16
CA VAL A 12 -15.90 6.45 -17.99
C VAL A 12 -15.44 6.14 -16.56
N PRO A 13 -16.04 6.67 -15.48
CA PRO A 13 -15.65 6.30 -14.11
C PRO A 13 -15.80 4.81 -13.83
N LEU A 14 -16.87 4.18 -14.33
CA LEU A 14 -17.07 2.75 -14.17
C LEU A 14 -15.99 1.94 -14.89
N ALA A 15 -15.62 2.33 -16.12
CA ALA A 15 -14.54 1.68 -16.85
C ALA A 15 -13.19 1.84 -16.13
N LEU A 16 -12.89 3.03 -15.59
CA LEU A 16 -11.68 3.27 -14.81
C LEU A 16 -11.65 2.44 -13.51
N PHE A 17 -12.79 2.30 -12.83
CA PHE A 17 -12.91 1.45 -11.64
C PHE A 17 -12.72 -0.04 -11.97
N ILE A 18 -13.33 -0.53 -13.06
CA ILE A 18 -13.14 -1.92 -13.50
C ILE A 18 -11.66 -2.13 -13.88
N LEU A 19 -11.06 -1.19 -14.60
CA LEU A 19 -9.66 -1.27 -14.99
C LEU A 19 -8.74 -1.31 -13.76
N SER A 20 -9.00 -0.52 -12.72
CA SER A 20 -8.18 -0.53 -11.49
C SER A 20 -8.30 -1.86 -10.73
N VAL A 21 -9.49 -2.44 -10.64
CA VAL A 21 -9.70 -3.76 -10.02
C VAL A 21 -9.00 -4.86 -10.83
N LEU A 22 -9.15 -4.85 -12.15
CA LEU A 22 -8.47 -5.81 -13.03
C LEU A 22 -6.95 -5.71 -12.89
N TRP A 23 -6.42 -4.48 -12.80
CA TRP A 23 -5.00 -4.24 -12.59
C TRP A 23 -4.49 -4.89 -11.28
N VAL A 24 -5.21 -4.72 -10.17
CA VAL A 24 -4.88 -5.38 -8.89
C VAL A 24 -4.91 -6.90 -9.01
N LEU A 25 -5.91 -7.46 -9.70
CA LEU A 25 -6.02 -8.92 -9.88
C LEU A 25 -4.87 -9.50 -10.73
N ILE A 26 -4.38 -8.77 -11.72
CA ILE A 26 -3.21 -9.15 -12.51
C ILE A 26 -1.96 -9.18 -11.62
N LEU A 27 -1.73 -8.14 -10.82
CA LEU A 27 -0.56 -8.04 -9.94
C LEU A 27 -0.59 -9.03 -8.77
N LYS A 28 -1.73 -9.68 -8.49
CA LYS A 28 -1.80 -10.80 -7.54
C LYS A 28 -1.03 -12.03 -8.03
N ILE A 29 -0.93 -12.22 -9.35
CA ILE A 29 -0.37 -13.42 -9.97
C ILE A 29 0.98 -13.13 -10.61
N VAL A 30 1.12 -11.94 -11.21
CA VAL A 30 2.34 -11.51 -11.90
C VAL A 30 3.23 -10.73 -10.94
N PRO A 31 4.55 -10.99 -10.89
CA PRO A 31 5.46 -10.17 -10.11
C PRO A 31 5.42 -8.70 -10.54
N VAL A 32 5.32 -7.80 -9.57
CA VAL A 32 5.34 -6.34 -9.79
C VAL A 32 6.76 -5.92 -10.19
N TRP A 33 7.12 -5.82 -11.46
CA TRP A 33 8.52 -5.58 -11.86
C TRP A 33 9.09 -4.24 -11.40
N VAL A 34 8.37 -3.15 -11.66
CA VAL A 34 8.77 -1.77 -11.37
C VAL A 34 7.60 -1.06 -10.68
N THR A 35 7.92 -0.17 -9.74
CA THR A 35 6.92 0.69 -9.09
C THR A 35 7.28 2.17 -9.21
N PRO A 36 6.33 3.10 -9.03
CA PRO A 36 6.62 4.54 -9.03
C PRO A 36 7.69 4.92 -8.01
N LEU A 37 7.68 4.31 -6.82
CA LEU A 37 8.70 4.54 -5.79
C LEU A 37 10.09 4.12 -6.26
N MET A 38 10.23 3.00 -6.98
CA MET A 38 11.52 2.56 -7.51
C MET A 38 12.07 3.55 -8.53
N VAL A 39 11.21 4.07 -9.41
CA VAL A 39 11.58 5.11 -10.39
C VAL A 39 11.99 6.40 -9.69
N LEU A 40 11.23 6.84 -8.68
CA LEU A 40 11.55 8.02 -7.90
C LEU A 40 12.91 7.89 -7.21
N ARG A 41 13.16 6.74 -6.57
CA ARG A 41 14.43 6.45 -5.89
C ARG A 41 15.62 6.36 -6.85
N TYR A 42 15.42 5.84 -8.07
CA TYR A 42 16.45 5.84 -9.11
C TYR A 42 16.94 7.27 -9.40
N PHE A 43 16.01 8.21 -9.60
CA PHE A 43 16.36 9.61 -9.86
C PHE A 43 16.91 10.34 -8.62
N GLN A 44 16.42 10.01 -7.42
CA GLN A 44 16.88 10.62 -6.17
C GLN A 44 18.29 10.16 -5.76
N ASN A 45 18.58 8.87 -5.87
CA ASN A 45 19.83 8.28 -5.39
C ASN A 45 20.89 8.16 -6.49
N GLY A 46 20.54 8.38 -7.76
CA GLY A 46 21.49 8.37 -8.88
C GLY A 46 22.13 7.01 -9.15
N GLY A 47 21.39 5.91 -8.98
CA GLY A 47 21.92 4.56 -9.10
C GLY A 47 20.87 3.53 -9.55
N PRO A 48 21.29 2.33 -10.00
CA PRO A 48 20.39 1.32 -10.54
C PRO A 48 19.38 0.84 -9.50
N ILE A 49 18.23 0.38 -10.00
CA ILE A 49 17.21 -0.23 -9.16
C ILE A 49 17.63 -1.67 -8.86
N GLU A 50 18.09 -1.93 -7.64
CA GLU A 50 18.39 -3.28 -7.17
C GLU A 50 17.16 -3.93 -6.55
N LYS A 51 16.80 -5.11 -7.06
CA LYS A 51 15.67 -5.87 -6.55
C LYS A 51 15.82 -7.36 -6.86
N GLN A 52 15.63 -8.18 -5.84
CA GLN A 52 15.55 -9.63 -5.96
C GLN A 52 14.22 -10.11 -5.38
N TRP A 53 13.44 -10.82 -6.20
CA TRP A 53 12.22 -11.46 -5.73
C TRP A 53 12.57 -12.72 -4.96
N THR A 54 12.17 -12.76 -3.69
CA THR A 54 12.37 -13.91 -2.81
C THR A 54 11.01 -14.41 -2.36
N ARG A 55 10.80 -15.73 -2.42
CA ARG A 55 9.59 -16.38 -1.90
C ARG A 55 9.56 -16.24 -0.38
N LEU A 56 8.38 -16.10 0.21
CA LEU A 56 8.24 -15.94 1.65
C LEU A 56 8.81 -17.16 2.40
N GLU A 57 8.61 -18.36 1.85
CA GLU A 57 9.18 -19.61 2.38
C GLU A 57 10.72 -19.63 2.47
N ASN A 58 11.41 -18.76 1.73
CA ASN A 58 12.87 -18.64 1.74
C ASN A 58 13.36 -17.53 2.69
N ILE A 59 12.45 -16.88 3.41
CA ILE A 59 12.74 -15.85 4.40
C ILE A 59 12.57 -16.48 5.78
N SER A 60 13.48 -16.19 6.71
CA SER A 60 13.35 -16.73 8.08
C SER A 60 12.12 -16.14 8.78
N ASP A 61 11.43 -16.96 9.55
CA ASP A 61 10.23 -16.54 10.27
C ASP A 61 10.53 -15.38 11.24
N GLU A 62 11.72 -15.37 11.85
CA GLU A 62 12.16 -14.29 12.74
C GLU A 62 12.21 -12.95 12.02
N MET A 63 12.69 -12.92 10.77
CA MET A 63 12.71 -11.68 9.98
C MET A 63 11.29 -11.18 9.72
N VAL A 64 10.37 -12.08 9.35
CA VAL A 64 8.96 -11.74 9.14
C VAL A 64 8.37 -11.16 10.42
N PHE A 65 8.56 -11.80 11.57
CA PHE A 65 8.07 -11.30 12.85
C PHE A 65 8.73 -9.99 13.28
N CYS A 66 10.01 -9.78 13.00
CA CYS A 66 10.68 -8.50 13.28
C CYS A 66 10.05 -7.36 12.48
N VAL A 67 9.79 -7.56 11.18
CA VAL A 67 9.15 -6.54 10.34
C VAL A 67 7.72 -6.27 10.81
N VAL A 68 6.94 -7.33 11.07
CA VAL A 68 5.58 -7.19 11.61
C VAL A 68 5.61 -6.42 12.93
N ALA A 69 6.50 -6.75 13.85
CA ALA A 69 6.54 -6.08 15.15
C ALA A 69 6.99 -4.60 15.06
N ALA A 70 7.90 -4.28 14.13
CA ALA A 70 8.41 -2.94 13.95
C ALA A 70 7.41 -2.01 13.22
N GLU A 71 6.75 -2.52 12.18
CA GLU A 71 5.93 -1.70 11.27
C GLU A 71 4.43 -1.82 11.56
N ASP A 72 3.95 -3.00 11.99
CA ASP A 72 2.53 -3.33 12.05
C ASP A 72 2.24 -4.47 13.05
N ASN A 73 2.35 -4.19 14.35
CA ASN A 73 2.23 -5.21 15.42
C ASN A 73 0.93 -6.02 15.39
N ARG A 74 -0.13 -5.48 14.78
CA ARG A 74 -1.46 -6.08 14.72
C ARG A 74 -1.82 -6.54 13.30
N PHE A 75 -0.82 -6.76 12.45
CA PHE A 75 -0.99 -7.13 11.05
C PHE A 75 -2.00 -8.27 10.85
N PHE A 76 -1.92 -9.31 11.68
CA PHE A 76 -2.78 -10.49 11.61
C PHE A 76 -4.21 -10.28 12.17
N GLU A 77 -4.47 -9.17 12.86
CA GLU A 77 -5.75 -8.87 13.49
C GLU A 77 -6.65 -7.97 12.62
N HIS A 78 -6.15 -7.49 11.47
CA HIS A 78 -6.85 -6.53 10.65
C HIS A 78 -6.83 -6.86 9.15
N ASN A 79 -7.74 -6.24 8.40
CA ASN A 79 -7.86 -6.42 6.94
C ASN A 79 -7.28 -5.23 6.16
N GLY A 80 -6.10 -4.77 6.57
CA GLY A 80 -5.32 -3.72 5.89
C GLY A 80 -5.47 -2.31 6.47
N PHE A 81 -6.37 -2.07 7.41
CA PHE A 81 -6.44 -0.83 8.18
C PHE A 81 -6.52 -1.15 9.67
N ASP A 82 -5.50 -0.74 10.43
CA ASP A 82 -5.54 -0.82 11.88
C ASP A 82 -6.35 0.36 12.46
N ARG A 83 -7.65 0.15 12.64
CA ARG A 83 -8.53 1.15 13.24
C ARG A 83 -8.16 1.50 14.69
N VAL A 84 -7.61 0.54 15.44
CA VAL A 84 -7.26 0.73 16.85
C VAL A 84 -6.02 1.62 16.94
N GLU A 85 -4.99 1.33 16.17
CA GLU A 85 -3.75 2.13 16.16
C GLU A 85 -3.96 3.50 15.51
N ILE A 86 -4.80 3.61 14.47
CA ILE A 86 -5.22 4.90 13.90
C ILE A 86 -5.90 5.75 14.98
N GLN A 87 -6.87 5.19 15.69
CA GLN A 87 -7.60 5.92 16.73
C GLN A 87 -6.67 6.35 17.87
N LYS A 88 -5.83 5.43 18.36
CA LYS A 88 -4.83 5.73 19.39
C LYS A 88 -3.85 6.82 18.95
N ALA A 89 -3.38 6.80 17.70
CA ALA A 89 -2.47 7.82 17.19
C ALA A 89 -3.13 9.21 17.14
N ILE A 90 -4.42 9.27 16.79
CA ILE A 90 -5.22 10.50 16.80
C ILE A 90 -5.42 10.99 18.23
N GLU A 91 -5.82 10.13 19.16
CA GLU A 91 -6.03 10.46 20.57
C GLU A 91 -4.72 10.92 21.25
N ASP A 92 -3.62 10.21 21.04
CA ASP A 92 -2.31 10.60 21.57
C ASP A 92 -1.89 11.98 21.07
N HIS A 93 -2.17 12.30 19.80
CA HIS A 93 -1.86 13.60 19.23
C HIS A 93 -2.77 14.71 19.76
N ARG A 94 -4.09 14.49 19.74
CA ARG A 94 -5.10 15.49 20.08
C ARG A 94 -5.19 15.74 21.58
N ASP A 95 -5.25 14.66 22.37
CA ASP A 95 -5.63 14.74 23.79
C ASP A 95 -4.38 14.81 24.69
N LYS A 96 -3.29 14.16 24.28
CA LYS A 96 -2.03 14.15 25.05
C LYS A 96 -0.96 15.09 24.48
N GLY A 97 -1.28 15.83 23.40
CA GLY A 97 -0.36 16.74 22.74
C GLY A 97 0.91 16.09 22.19
N LYS A 98 0.92 14.76 22.02
CA LYS A 98 2.09 14.04 21.52
C LYS A 98 2.28 14.32 20.03
N LYS A 99 3.50 14.13 19.53
CA LYS A 99 3.73 14.15 18.08
C LYS A 99 2.91 13.03 17.43
N LEU A 100 2.22 13.34 16.34
CA LEU A 100 1.48 12.34 15.57
C LEU A 100 2.46 11.25 15.11
N ARG A 101 2.23 10.01 15.56
CA ARG A 101 3.00 8.84 15.14
C ARG A 101 2.35 8.15 13.95
N GLY A 102 3.13 7.34 13.25
CA GLY A 102 2.61 6.49 12.17
C GLY A 102 1.63 5.45 12.71
N ALA A 103 0.59 5.17 11.92
CA ALA A 103 -0.37 4.08 12.11
C ALA A 103 -0.68 3.39 10.76
N SER A 104 0.26 3.47 9.81
CA SER A 104 0.12 2.86 8.49
C SER A 104 0.44 1.38 8.56
N THR A 105 -0.43 0.54 8.02
CA THR A 105 -0.24 -0.92 7.98
C THR A 105 0.72 -1.32 6.86
N ILE A 106 1.27 -2.53 6.93
CA ILE A 106 2.09 -3.11 5.84
C ILE A 106 1.27 -3.15 4.53
N SER A 107 -0.04 -3.40 4.59
CA SER A 107 -0.92 -3.37 3.41
C SER A 107 -1.03 -1.98 2.79
N GLN A 108 -1.20 -0.93 3.61
CA GLN A 108 -1.22 0.46 3.12
C GLN A 108 0.11 0.88 2.53
N GLN A 109 1.22 0.50 3.18
CA GLN A 109 2.56 0.77 2.68
C GLN A 109 2.80 0.06 1.33
N THR A 110 2.36 -1.18 1.20
CA THR A 110 2.42 -1.94 -0.07
C THR A 110 1.62 -1.23 -1.16
N ALA A 111 0.37 -0.83 -0.88
CA ALA A 111 -0.47 -0.12 -1.84
C ALA A 111 0.17 1.21 -2.30
N LYS A 112 0.67 2.02 -1.35
CA LYS A 112 1.36 3.29 -1.59
C LYS A 112 2.63 3.12 -2.45
N ASN A 113 3.33 2.01 -2.29
CA ASN A 113 4.60 1.80 -2.97
C ASN A 113 4.42 1.19 -4.37
N VAL A 114 3.32 0.47 -4.61
CA VAL A 114 3.02 -0.23 -5.88
C VAL A 114 2.28 0.66 -6.87
N PHE A 115 1.38 1.52 -6.40
CA PHE A 115 0.53 2.40 -7.22
C PHE A 115 0.91 3.87 -7.04
#